data_AF-C8X6C0-F1
#
_entry.id   AF-C8X6C0-F1
#
_cell.length_a   1.000
_cell.length_b   1.000
_cell.length_c   1.000
_cell.angle_alpha   90.00
_cell.angle_beta   90.00
_cell.angle_gamma   90.00
#
_symmetry.space_group_name_H-M   'P 1'
#
loop_
_entity.id
_entity.type
_entity.pdbx_description
1 polymer ?
#
loop_
_entity_poly.entity_id
_entity_poly.type
_entity_poly.pdbx_seq_one_letter_code
_entity_poly.pdbx_strand_id
1 'polypeptide(L)' 'MAFPALTTVRAARDIRYGVTTAVPLGAPGRIVNRQAGWGTTTYTVEFNPDPGSTVTLVGLKDSDLQSA' A
#
# COMPACT_ATOMS: atom_id res chain seq x y z
N MET A 1 -9.52 2.82 10.50
CA MET A 1 -10.58 2.71 9.48
C MET A 1 -10.07 1.77 8.42
N ALA A 2 -10.88 0.78 7.98
CA ALA A 2 -10.45 -0.19 6.98
C ALA A 2 -10.81 0.27 5.57
N PHE A 3 -9.91 0.09 4.60
CA PHE A 3 -10.14 0.53 3.22
C PHE A 3 -10.80 -0.56 2.37
N PRO A 4 -11.80 -0.25 1.53
CA PRO A 4 -12.34 -1.21 0.58
C PRO A 4 -11.36 -1.52 -0.56
N ALA A 5 -11.55 -2.66 -1.23
CA ALA A 5 -10.81 -2.97 -2.45
C ALA A 5 -11.12 -1.94 -3.55
N LEU A 6 -10.17 -1.75 -4.48
CA LEU A 6 -10.18 -0.77 -5.56
C LEU A 6 -10.09 0.70 -5.13
N THR A 7 -9.86 0.96 -3.84
CA THR A 7 -9.66 2.32 -3.30
C THR A 7 -8.27 2.85 -3.65
N THR A 8 -8.22 4.10 -4.07
CA THR A 8 -6.95 4.83 -4.25
C THR A 8 -6.40 5.27 -2.90
N VAL A 9 -5.14 4.96 -2.66
CA VAL A 9 -4.41 5.26 -1.43
C VAL A 9 -3.04 5.86 -1.75
N ARG A 10 -2.38 6.38 -0.73
CA ARG A 10 -0.98 6.80 -0.78
C ARG A 10 -0.18 6.06 0.26
N ALA A 11 1.12 5.89 0.01
CA ALA A 11 2.02 5.38 1.02
C ALA A 11 2.08 6.38 2.19
N ALA A 12 1.74 5.94 3.41
CA ALA A 12 1.78 6.79 4.60
C ALA A 12 3.20 6.95 5.18
N ARG A 13 4.16 6.17 4.66
CA ARG A 13 5.59 6.19 5.03
C ARG A 13 6.43 5.62 3.88
N ASP A 14 7.74 5.80 3.95
CA ASP A 14 8.67 5.11 3.05
C ASP A 14 8.65 3.61 3.29
N ILE A 15 8.30 2.84 2.26
CA ILE A 15 8.39 1.38 2.28
C ILE A 15 9.76 1.00 1.74
N ARG A 16 10.59 0.43 2.60
CA ARG A 16 11.97 0.06 2.28
C ARG A 16 12.09 -1.44 2.05
N TYR A 17 12.87 -1.80 1.05
CA TYR A 17 13.35 -3.15 0.80
C TYR A 17 14.86 -3.17 1.05
N GLY A 18 15.25 -3.62 2.24
CA GLY A 18 16.63 -3.49 2.72
C GLY A 18 17.01 -2.02 2.88
N VAL A 19 18.06 -1.60 2.17
CA VAL A 19 18.55 -0.20 2.17
C VAL A 19 17.87 0.69 1.12
N THR A 20 17.13 0.10 0.18
CA THR A 20 16.50 0.81 -0.94
C THR A 20 15.05 1.15 -0.60
N THR A 21 14.62 2.37 -0.88
CA THR A 21 13.19 2.74 -0.80
C THR A 21 12.47 2.19 -2.02
N ALA A 22 11.59 1.21 -1.82
CA ALA A 22 10.80 0.60 -2.88
C ALA A 22 9.56 1.44 -3.22
N VAL A 23 8.96 2.08 -2.21
CA VAL A 23 7.83 2.99 -2.38
C VAL A 23 8.07 4.21 -1.48
N PRO A 24 8.28 5.42 -2.05
CA PRO A 24 8.48 6.62 -1.25
C PRO A 24 7.19 7.08 -0.58
N LEU A 25 7.32 7.80 0.53
CA LEU A 25 6.20 8.47 1.19
C LEU A 25 5.37 9.28 0.17
N GLY A 26 4.04 9.12 0.23
CA GLY A 26 3.10 9.85 -0.62
C GLY A 26 2.92 9.26 -2.03
N ALA A 27 3.67 8.20 -2.38
CA ALA A 27 3.51 7.50 -3.65
C ALA A 27 2.07 7.02 -3.82
N PRO A 28 1.44 7.27 -4.99
CA PRO A 28 0.09 6.82 -5.26
C PRO A 28 0.07 5.30 -5.39
N GLY A 29 -1.01 4.70 -4.90
CA GLY A 29 -1.28 3.29 -5.07
C GLY A 29 -2.76 2.99 -5.04
N ARG A 30 -3.09 1.74 -5.34
CA ARG A 30 -4.46 1.26 -5.38
C ARG A 30 -4.56 -0.08 -4.67
N ILE A 31 -5.51 -0.18 -3.75
CA ILE A 31 -5.79 -1.44 -3.08
C ILE A 31 -6.44 -2.37 -4.08
N VAL A 32 -5.81 -3.51 -4.35
CA VAL A 32 -6.38 -4.53 -5.24
C VAL A 32 -7.07 -5.64 -4.46
N ASN A 33 -6.64 -5.89 -3.23
CA ASN A 33 -7.26 -6.88 -2.37
C ASN A 33 -7.26 -6.44 -0.91
N ARG A 34 -8.30 -6.84 -0.20
CA ARG A 34 -8.41 -6.69 1.25
C ARG A 34 -8.58 -8.07 1.85
N GLN A 35 -7.66 -8.45 2.72
CA GLN A 35 -7.72 -9.71 3.44
C GLN A 35 -7.97 -9.43 4.92
N ALA A 36 -9.20 -9.66 5.36
CA ALA A 36 -9.57 -9.55 6.77
C ALA A 36 -9.44 -10.92 7.44
N GLY A 37 -8.51 -11.04 8.39
CA GLY A 37 -8.38 -12.22 9.25
C GLY A 37 -8.97 -11.99 10.64
N TRP A 38 -8.91 -13.02 11.50
CA TRP A 38 -9.33 -12.98 12.90
C TRP A 38 -8.36 -12.16 13.76
N GLY A 39 -8.36 -10.83 13.58
CA GLY A 39 -7.60 -9.89 14.42
C GLY A 39 -6.69 -8.92 13.66
N THR A 40 -6.49 -9.08 12.35
CA THR A 40 -5.75 -8.09 11.54
C THR A 40 -6.31 -8.05 10.12
N THR A 41 -6.56 -6.84 9.63
CA THR A 41 -6.83 -6.62 8.21
C THR A 41 -5.51 -6.30 7.52
N THR A 42 -5.20 -7.03 6.46
CA THR A 42 -4.10 -6.73 5.56
C THR A 42 -4.61 -6.34 4.18
N TYR A 43 -3.80 -5.58 3.46
CA TYR A 43 -4.10 -5.08 2.14
C TYR A 43 -3.04 -5.53 1.16
N THR A 44 -3.50 -5.84 -0.06
CA THR A 44 -2.65 -5.90 -1.23
C THR A 44 -2.82 -4.60 -2.00
N VAL A 45 -1.73 -3.89 -2.21
CA VAL A 45 -1.72 -2.58 -2.85
C VAL A 45 -0.72 -2.57 -4.00
N GLU A 46 -1.17 -2.08 -5.14
CA GLU A 46 -0.31 -1.78 -6.29
C GLU A 46 0.09 -0.32 -6.22
N PHE A 47 1.38 -0.05 -5.99
CA PHE A 47 1.93 1.29 -5.99
C PHE A 47 2.55 1.62 -7.35
N ASN A 48 2.48 2.89 -7.70
CA ASN A 48 3.15 3.46 -8.87
C ASN A 48 4.13 4.54 -8.41
N PRO A 49 5.28 4.14 -7.81
CA PRO A 49 6.26 5.09 -7.29
C PRO A 49 6.97 5.87 -8.40
N ASP A 50 7.13 5.25 -9.57
CA ASP A 50 7.76 5.85 -10.75
C ASP A 50 6.85 5.70 -11.99
N PRO A 51 6.89 6.64 -12.94
CA PRO A 51 6.14 6.53 -14.18
C PRO A 51 6.62 5.33 -15.00
N GLY A 52 5.75 4.30 -15.08
CA GLY A 52 6.05 3.05 -15.78
C GLY A 52 6.49 1.89 -14.89
N SER A 53 6.62 2.11 -13.57
CA SER A 53 6.89 1.05 -12.60
C SER A 53 5.65 0.78 -11.74
N THR A 54 5.33 -0.50 -11.54
CA THR A 54 4.27 -0.94 -10.64
C THR A 54 4.88 -1.90 -9.62
N VAL A 55 4.69 -1.59 -8.34
CA VAL A 55 5.16 -2.41 -7.22
C VAL A 55 3.94 -2.94 -6.47
N THR A 56 3.72 -4.25 -6.51
CA THR A 56 2.66 -4.90 -5.75
C THR A 56 3.18 -5.32 -4.38
N LEU A 57 2.58 -4.78 -3.32
CA LEU A 57 2.90 -5.12 -1.94
C LEU A 57 1.72 -5.83 -1.30
N VAL A 58 2.00 -6.93 -0.60
CA VAL A 58 1.01 -7.74 0.11
C VAL A 58 1.29 -7.64 1.61
N GLY A 59 0.23 -7.58 2.42
CA GLY A 59 0.37 -7.61 3.89
C GLY A 59 0.42 -6.23 4.54
N LEU A 60 0.09 -5.16 3.82
CA LEU A 60 0.09 -3.80 4.37
C LEU A 60 -1.06 -3.60 5.34
N LYS A 61 -0.86 -2.76 6.36
CA LYS A 61 -1.90 -2.43 7.35
C LYS A 61 -2.40 -1.02 7.12
N ASP A 62 -3.47 -0.66 7.84
CA ASP A 62 -4.05 0.69 7.77
C ASP A 62 -3.02 1.79 8.13
N SER A 63 -2.03 1.47 8.96
CA SER A 63 -0.96 2.41 9.34
C SER A 63 0.06 2.67 8.23
N ASP A 64 0.11 1.82 7.20
CA ASP A 64 1.03 1.97 6.07
C ASP A 64 0.38 2.72 4.89
N LEU A 65 -0.95 2.90 4.95
CA LEU A 65 -1.77 3.43 3.87
C LEU A 65 -2.50 4.69 4.33
N GLN A 66 -2.53 5.70 3.49
CA GLN A 66 -3.29 6.93 3.70
C GLN A 66 -4.35 7.05 2.60
N SER A 67 -5.57 7.46 2.96
CA SER A 67 -6.58 7.82 1.95
C SER A 67 -6.04 8.93 1.06
N ALA A 68 -6.09 8.73 -0.25
CA ALA A 68 -5.61 9.70 -1.24
C ALA A 68 -6.52 10.92 -1.37
#